data_AF-A0A7W1JRZ6-F1
#
_entry.id   AF-A0A7W1JRZ6-F1
#
_cell.length_a   1.000
_cell.length_b   1.000
_cell.length_c   1.000
_cell.angle_alpha   90.00
_cell.angle_beta   90.00
_cell.angle_gamma   90.00
#
_symmetry.space_group_name_H-M   'P 1'
#
loop_
_entity.id
_entity.type
_entity.pdbx_description
1 polymer ?
#
loop_
_entity_poly.entity_id
_entity_poly.type
_entity_poly.pdbx_seq_one_letter_code
_entity_poly.pdbx_strand_id
1 'polypeptide(L)' 'MTLEGKVAFVTGASRGIGKGIALALAREGAR' A
#
# COMPACT_ATOMS: atom_id res chain seq x y z
N MET A 1 -8.91 8.78 0.50
CA MET A 1 -8.53 8.49 1.90
C MET A 1 -9.55 7.54 2.53
N THR A 2 -9.71 6.36 1.94
CA THR A 2 -10.61 5.32 2.48
C THR A 2 -9.92 4.40 3.49
N LEU A 3 -8.58 4.42 3.56
CA LEU A 3 -7.76 3.51 4.38
C LEU A 3 -6.98 4.24 5.48
N GLU A 4 -7.32 5.50 5.77
CA GLU A 4 -6.66 6.30 6.80
C GLU A 4 -6.60 5.57 8.15
N GLY A 5 -5.41 5.53 8.75
CA GLY A 5 -5.16 4.85 10.03
C GLY A 5 -5.20 3.32 9.98
N LYS A 6 -5.38 2.69 8.81
CA LYS A 6 -5.25 1.22 8.65
C LYS A 6 -3.80 0.84 8.34
N VAL A 7 -3.38 -0.34 8.79
CA VAL A 7 -2.05 -0.89 8.49
C VAL A 7 -2.17 -1.98 7.43
N ALA A 8 -1.35 -1.89 6.37
CA ALA A 8 -1.33 -2.86 5.29
C ALA A 8 0.05 -3.54 5.14
N PHE A 9 0.08 -4.87 5.20
CA PHE A 9 1.30 -5.64 4.97
C PHE A 9 1.37 -6.14 3.53
N VAL A 10 2.36 -5.68 2.76
CA VAL A 10 2.56 -6.06 1.36
C VAL A 10 3.89 -6.80 1.20
N THR A 11 3.82 -8.04 0.74
CA THR A 11 5.01 -8.83 0.38
C THR A 11 5.42 -8.55 -1.07
N GLY A 12 6.71 -8.71 -1.41
CA GLY A 12 7.18 -8.48 -2.78
C GLY A 12 7.10 -7.02 -3.25
N ALA A 13 7.07 -6.04 -2.34
CA ALA A 13 6.87 -4.63 -2.66
C ALA A 13 8.07 -3.92 -3.33
N SER A 14 9.18 -4.63 -3.58
CA SER A 14 10.39 -4.04 -4.15
C SER A 14 10.25 -3.68 -5.63
N ARG A 15 9.37 -4.36 -6.39
CA ARG A 15 9.16 -4.13 -7.83
C ARG A 15 7.81 -4.68 -8.32
N GLY A 16 7.50 -4.41 -9.59
CA GLY A 16 6.33 -4.96 -10.27
C GLY A 16 5.01 -4.64 -9.57
N ILE A 17 4.11 -5.62 -9.54
CA ILE A 17 2.75 -5.47 -9.00
C ILE A 17 2.77 -5.12 -7.50
N GLY A 18 3.63 -5.76 -6.70
CA GLY A 18 3.73 -5.48 -5.27
C GLY A 18 4.06 -4.03 -4.97
N LYS A 19 4.97 -3.42 -5.74
CA LYS A 19 5.29 -1.98 -5.64
C LYS A 19 4.07 -1.11 -5.97
N GLY A 20 3.33 -1.45 -7.03
CA GLY A 20 2.13 -0.73 -7.43
C GLY A 20 1.04 -0.76 -6.35
N ILE A 21 0.82 -1.93 -5.75
CA ILE A 21 -0.14 -2.12 -4.66
C ILE A 21 0.25 -1.29 -3.44
N ALA A 22 1.50 -1.37 -2.99
CA ALA A 22 1.97 -0.60 -1.83
C ALA A 22 1.77 0.92 -2.02
N LEU A 23 2.08 1.44 -3.21
CA LEU A 23 1.87 2.85 -3.53
C LEU A 23 0.39 3.25 -3.58
N ALA A 24 -0.47 2.38 -4.10
CA ALA A 24 -1.90 2.65 -4.14
C ALA A 24 -2.52 2.68 -2.74
N LEU A 25 -2.13 1.73 -1.87
CA LEU A 25 -2.60 1.68 -0.48
C LEU A 25 -2.13 2.91 0.32
N ALA A 26 -0.87 3.31 0.14
CA ALA A 26 -0.34 4.52 0.78
C ALA A 26 -1.10 5.79 0.33
N ARG A 27 -1.47 5.91 -0.96
CA ARG A 27 -2.29 7.02 -1.46
C ARG A 27 -3.68 7.09 -0.81
N GLU A 28 -4.22 5.94 -0.39
CA GLU A 28 -5.51 5.88 0.30
C GLU A 28 -5.40 6.11 1.83
N GLY A 29 -4.20 6.37 2.35
CA GLY A 29 -3.95 6.67 3.76
C GLY A 29 -3.57 5.45 4.61
N ALA A 30 -3.31 4.30 3.98
CA ALA A 30 -2.81 3.14 4.70
C ALA A 30 -1.34 3.35 5.12
N ARG A 31 -1.01 2.88 6.32
CA ARG A 31 0.36 2.81 6.85
C ARG A 31 1.03 1.48 6.52
#